data_AF-A0A2J8IDM3-F1
#
_entry.id   AF-A0A2J8IDM3-F1
#
_cell.length_a   1.000
_cell.length_b   1.000
_cell.length_c   1.000
_cell.angle_alpha   90.00
_cell.angle_beta   90.00
_cell.angle_gamma   90.00
#
_symmetry.space_group_name_H-M   'P 1'
#
loop_
_entity.id
_entity.type
_entity.pdbx_description
1 polymer ?
#
loop_
_entity_poly.entity_id
_entity_poly.type
_entity_poly.pdbx_seq_one_letter_code
_entity_poly.pdbx_strand_id
1 'polypeptide(L)'
;MNRRLAALCATPLFLLLAGCGAVEEAAGNAASDAASKVATAAAGEVKRQICTVIQDGLVSVEDKQVLAGLVSAARTAGVPAEITTPLGQIAESGDQVPADSVQALQDACAA
;
A
#
# COMPACT_ATOMS: atom_id res chain seq x y z
N MET A 1 2.47 -54.29 30.86
CA MET A 1 1.41 -54.88 30.02
C MET A 1 0.63 -53.74 29.36
N ASN A 2 0.71 -53.67 28.03
CA ASN A 2 -0.31 -53.20 27.08
C ASN A 2 -0.75 -51.71 27.21
N ARG A 3 -0.50 -50.82 26.25
CA ARG A 3 -0.82 -50.94 24.81
C ARG A 3 -0.07 -49.87 23.98
N ARG A 4 0.69 -50.35 22.99
CA ARG A 4 0.69 -49.97 21.56
C ARG A 4 0.81 -48.46 21.25
N LEU A 5 2.02 -47.99 20.91
CA LEU A 5 2.59 -47.96 19.55
C LEU A 5 1.96 -46.89 18.65
N ALA A 6 2.77 -45.86 18.41
CA ALA A 6 3.03 -45.25 17.11
C ALA A 6 1.81 -44.87 16.26
N ALA A 7 1.39 -43.61 16.38
CA ALA A 7 0.77 -42.89 15.28
C ALA A 7 1.32 -41.45 15.31
N LEU A 8 2.48 -41.28 14.68
CA LEU A 8 2.60 -40.48 13.46
C LEU A 8 2.57 -38.97 13.74
N CYS A 9 3.70 -38.47 14.23
CA CYS A 9 4.19 -37.17 13.80
C CYS A 9 4.35 -37.21 12.27
N ALA A 10 3.35 -36.73 11.53
CA ALA A 10 3.47 -36.43 10.11
C ALA A 10 3.28 -34.92 9.96
N THR A 11 4.39 -34.21 10.11
CA THR A 11 4.59 -32.85 9.63
C THR A 11 4.23 -32.76 8.15
N PRO A 12 3.32 -31.88 7.71
CA PRO A 12 3.32 -31.47 6.31
C PRO A 12 4.31 -30.31 6.15
N LEU A 13 5.62 -30.60 6.34
CA LEU A 13 6.71 -29.71 5.91
C LEU A 13 6.94 -29.85 4.39
N PHE A 14 5.85 -29.90 3.62
CA PHE A 14 5.89 -30.07 2.16
C PHE A 14 4.96 -29.09 1.41
N LEU A 15 4.27 -28.17 2.10
CA LEU A 15 3.42 -27.15 1.47
C LEU A 15 4.16 -25.86 1.05
N LEU A 16 5.48 -25.80 1.22
CA LEU A 16 6.29 -24.61 0.87
C LEU A 16 7.00 -24.71 -0.50
N LEU A 17 6.77 -25.79 -1.27
CA LEU A 17 7.40 -26.02 -2.59
C LEU A 17 6.40 -26.23 -3.74
N ALA A 18 5.10 -26.03 -3.50
CA ALA A 18 4.13 -25.91 -4.60
C ALA A 18 4.17 -24.46 -5.11
N GLY A 19 4.69 -24.30 -6.32
CA GLY A 19 4.78 -23.04 -7.01
C GLY A 19 3.42 -22.37 -7.26
N CYS A 20 3.53 -21.12 -7.69
CA CYS A 20 2.48 -20.21 -8.13
C CYS A 20 1.68 -20.79 -9.32
N GLY A 21 0.75 -21.71 -9.07
CA GLY A 21 -0.12 -22.26 -10.11
C GLY A 21 -1.00 -23.40 -9.63
N ALA A 22 -2.08 -23.07 -8.90
CA ALA A 22 -3.36 -23.81 -8.87
C ALA A 22 -4.18 -23.40 -7.63
N VAL A 23 -4.73 -22.19 -7.63
CA VAL A 23 -5.91 -21.82 -6.81
C VAL A 23 -6.82 -20.89 -7.62
N GLU A 24 -7.07 -21.21 -8.89
CA GLU A 24 -7.79 -20.29 -9.80
C GLU A 24 -9.32 -20.43 -9.75
N GLU A 25 -9.92 -21.43 -9.09
CA GLU A 25 -11.38 -21.58 -9.23
C GLU A 25 -12.08 -22.20 -8.01
N ALA A 26 -12.06 -21.51 -6.86
CA ALA A 26 -13.03 -21.75 -5.77
C ALA A 26 -13.21 -20.60 -4.75
N ALA A 27 -12.39 -19.54 -4.77
CA ALA A 27 -12.37 -18.51 -3.73
C ALA A 27 -12.66 -17.06 -4.21
N GLY A 28 -13.22 -16.89 -5.41
CA GLY A 28 -13.27 -15.60 -6.12
C GLY A 28 -14.03 -14.46 -5.43
N ASN A 29 -15.08 -14.76 -4.62
CA ASN A 29 -15.93 -13.71 -4.04
C ASN A 29 -15.60 -13.35 -2.57
N ALA A 30 -15.09 -14.28 -1.76
CA ALA A 30 -14.72 -13.97 -0.37
C ALA A 30 -13.30 -13.38 -0.26
N ALA A 31 -12.39 -13.77 -1.16
CA ALA A 31 -11.05 -13.21 -1.22
C ALA A 31 -11.03 -11.78 -1.78
N SER A 32 -11.89 -11.45 -2.73
CA SER A 32 -11.95 -10.10 -3.34
C SER A 32 -12.40 -9.02 -2.36
N ASP A 33 -13.36 -9.31 -1.48
CA ASP A 33 -13.80 -8.38 -0.42
C ASP A 33 -12.72 -8.19 0.65
N ALA A 34 -12.06 -9.27 1.09
CA ALA A 34 -10.98 -9.20 2.06
C ALA A 34 -9.73 -8.50 1.48
N ALA A 35 -9.36 -8.81 0.24
CA ALA A 35 -8.27 -8.15 -0.48
C ALA A 35 -8.58 -6.67 -0.74
N SER A 36 -9.82 -6.32 -1.12
CA SER A 36 -10.23 -4.93 -1.32
C SER A 36 -10.23 -4.13 -0.03
N LYS A 37 -10.62 -4.73 1.11
CA LYS A 37 -10.53 -4.09 2.42
C LYS A 37 -9.09 -3.87 2.87
N VAL A 38 -8.20 -4.84 2.65
CA VAL A 38 -6.77 -4.70 2.95
C VAL A 38 -6.12 -3.64 2.04
N ALA A 39 -6.46 -3.64 0.75
CA ALA A 39 -5.98 -2.63 -0.20
C ALA A 39 -6.48 -1.22 0.19
N THR A 40 -7.75 -1.08 0.58
CA THR A 40 -8.32 0.20 1.05
C THR A 40 -7.68 0.66 2.36
N ALA A 41 -7.38 -0.26 3.29
CA ALA A 41 -6.67 0.07 4.53
C ALA A 41 -5.22 0.50 4.27
N ALA A 42 -4.53 -0.16 3.34
CA ALA A 42 -3.21 0.24 2.89
C ALA A 42 -3.23 1.61 2.20
N ALA A 43 -4.20 1.87 1.32
CA ALA A 43 -4.41 3.18 0.70
C ALA A 43 -4.63 4.28 1.75
N GLY A 44 -5.42 3.99 2.79
CA GLY A 44 -5.69 4.91 3.89
C GLY A 44 -4.44 5.27 4.70
N GLU A 45 -3.59 4.29 4.99
CA GLU A 45 -2.33 4.52 5.70
C GLU A 45 -1.33 5.30 4.86
N VAL A 46 -1.21 4.99 3.56
CA VAL A 46 -0.35 5.75 2.64
C VAL A 46 -0.86 7.19 2.49
N LYS A 47 -2.19 7.40 2.35
CA LYS A 47 -2.80 8.76 2.38
C LYS A 47 -2.41 9.48 3.67
N ARG A 48 -2.51 8.81 4.82
CA ARG A 48 -2.18 9.42 6.12
C ARG A 48 -0.74 9.90 6.18
N GLN A 49 0.23 9.06 5.77
CA GLN A 49 1.64 9.44 5.76
C GLN A 49 1.92 10.63 4.84
N ILE A 50 1.34 10.62 3.62
CA ILE A 50 1.44 11.74 2.69
C ILE A 50 0.88 13.02 3.34
N CYS A 51 -0.33 12.95 3.90
CA CYS A 51 -1.00 14.11 4.46
C CYS A 51 -0.33 14.66 5.72
N THR A 52 0.34 13.83 6.54
CA THR A 52 1.12 14.31 7.68
C THR A 52 2.30 15.17 7.20
N VAL A 53 3.10 14.66 6.25
CA VAL A 53 4.26 15.39 5.70
C VAL A 53 3.84 16.72 5.08
N ILE A 54 2.69 16.76 4.41
CA ILE A 54 2.15 17.97 3.79
C ILE A 54 1.67 18.99 4.82
N GLN A 55 1.02 18.56 5.89
CA GLN A 55 0.51 19.45 6.95
C GLN A 55 1.63 20.00 7.83
N ASP A 56 2.69 19.21 8.06
CA ASP A 56 3.89 19.66 8.76
C ASP A 56 4.71 20.68 7.93
N GLY A 57 4.36 20.84 6.65
CA GLY A 57 4.93 21.79 5.73
C GLY A 57 6.02 21.17 4.86
N LEU A 58 5.84 21.24 3.54
CA LEU A 58 6.87 20.86 2.56
C LEU A 58 8.02 21.89 2.53
N VAL A 59 8.81 21.94 3.58
CA VAL A 59 9.87 22.95 3.75
C VAL A 59 11.24 22.46 3.32
N SER A 60 11.49 21.15 3.28
CA SER A 60 12.80 20.60 2.93
C SER A 60 12.84 19.90 1.56
N VAL A 61 14.04 19.79 0.99
CA VAL A 61 14.30 19.00 -0.22
C VAL A 61 14.08 17.50 0.05
N GLU A 62 14.40 17.04 1.27
CA GLU A 62 14.19 15.67 1.71
C GLU A 62 12.71 15.28 1.71
N ASP A 63 11.81 16.15 2.18
CA ASP A 63 10.36 15.89 2.16
C ASP A 63 9.84 15.70 0.74
N LYS A 64 10.32 16.53 -0.20
CA LYS A 64 9.95 16.43 -1.62
C LYS A 64 10.42 15.12 -2.24
N GLN A 65 11.64 14.67 -1.91
CA GLN A 65 12.19 13.40 -2.37
C GLN A 65 11.41 12.20 -1.80
N VAL A 66 11.02 12.27 -0.52
CA VAL A 66 10.19 11.25 0.12
C VAL A 66 8.83 11.17 -0.59
N LEU A 67 8.17 12.31 -0.82
CA LEU A 67 6.91 12.34 -1.56
C LEU A 67 7.05 11.83 -3.00
N ALA A 68 8.14 12.17 -3.68
CA ALA A 68 8.43 11.66 -5.02
C ALA A 68 8.57 10.14 -5.05
N GLY A 69 9.27 9.56 -4.07
CA GLY A 69 9.40 8.11 -3.91
C GLY A 69 8.08 7.42 -3.59
N LEU A 70 7.13 8.12 -2.99
CA LEU A 70 5.81 7.59 -2.62
C LEU A 70 4.79 7.58 -3.76
N VAL A 71 4.99 8.32 -4.87
CA VAL A 71 4.01 8.39 -5.98
C VAL A 71 3.64 7.01 -6.51
N SER A 72 4.64 6.19 -6.83
CA SER A 72 4.43 4.84 -7.38
C SER A 72 3.77 3.91 -6.36
N ALA A 73 4.16 4.02 -5.08
CA ALA A 73 3.55 3.26 -4.00
C ALA A 73 2.09 3.66 -3.77
N ALA A 74 1.77 4.96 -3.79
CA ALA A 74 0.44 5.48 -3.60
C ALA A 74 -0.51 5.06 -4.74
N ARG A 75 -0.05 5.14 -6.00
CA ARG A 75 -0.82 4.65 -7.16
C ARG A 75 -1.07 3.15 -7.07
N THR A 76 -0.05 2.37 -6.70
CA THR A 76 -0.17 0.92 -6.54
C THR A 76 -1.09 0.54 -5.38
N ALA A 77 -1.07 1.31 -4.30
CA ALA A 77 -1.95 1.12 -3.15
C ALA A 77 -3.40 1.54 -3.43
N GLY A 78 -3.71 2.14 -4.58
CA GLY A 78 -5.06 2.60 -4.91
C GLY A 78 -5.45 3.91 -4.22
N VAL A 79 -4.48 4.73 -3.83
CA VAL A 79 -4.74 6.08 -3.30
C VAL A 79 -5.46 6.91 -4.38
N PRO A 80 -6.52 7.67 -4.01
CA PRO A 80 -7.31 8.44 -4.95
C PRO A 80 -6.50 9.39 -5.86
N ALA A 81 -7.03 9.63 -7.06
CA ALA A 81 -6.39 10.50 -8.06
C ALA A 81 -6.26 11.96 -7.59
N GLU A 82 -7.16 12.42 -6.72
CA GLU A 82 -7.11 13.76 -6.10
C GLU A 82 -5.85 13.97 -5.24
N ILE A 83 -5.26 12.89 -4.71
CA ILE A 83 -4.00 12.91 -3.95
C ILE A 83 -2.83 12.60 -4.89
N THR A 84 -2.93 11.52 -5.68
CA THR A 84 -1.79 11.02 -6.48
C THR A 84 -1.44 11.90 -7.68
N THR A 85 -2.38 12.71 -8.18
CA THR A 85 -2.14 13.69 -9.25
C THR A 85 -1.27 14.84 -8.78
N PRO A 86 -1.67 15.64 -7.77
CA PRO A 86 -0.81 16.71 -7.27
C PRO A 86 0.49 16.18 -6.65
N LEU A 87 0.47 15.01 -6.00
CA LEU A 87 1.68 14.33 -5.54
C LEU A 87 2.66 14.02 -6.69
N GLY A 88 2.14 13.58 -7.83
CA GLY A 88 2.95 13.35 -9.04
C GLY A 88 3.58 14.64 -9.58
N GLN A 89 2.81 15.73 -9.62
CA GLN A 89 3.32 17.03 -10.05
C GLN A 89 4.44 17.54 -9.13
N ILE A 90 4.30 17.35 -7.82
CA ILE A 90 5.35 17.68 -6.83
C ILE A 90 6.61 16.86 -7.13
N ALA A 91 6.47 15.57 -7.40
CA ALA A 91 7.57 14.68 -7.72
C ALA A 91 8.31 15.04 -9.02
N GLU A 92 7.57 15.37 -10.07
CA GLU A 92 8.12 15.76 -11.38
C GLU A 92 8.81 17.12 -11.34
N SER A 93 8.38 18.00 -10.44
CA SER A 93 8.91 19.36 -10.32
C SER A 93 10.20 19.44 -9.49
N GLY A 94 10.56 18.36 -8.79
CA GLY A 94 11.79 18.28 -7.99
C GLY A 94 11.88 19.42 -6.97
N ASP A 95 12.91 20.27 -7.08
CA ASP A 95 13.09 21.41 -6.18
C ASP A 95 12.11 22.56 -6.45
N GLN A 96 11.61 22.68 -7.68
CA GLN A 96 10.76 23.76 -8.15
C GLN A 96 9.27 23.43 -8.03
N VAL A 97 8.87 22.90 -6.88
CA VAL A 97 7.50 22.48 -6.62
C VAL A 97 6.51 23.66 -6.79
N PRO A 98 5.50 23.55 -7.66
CA PRO A 98 4.48 24.57 -7.83
C PRO A 98 3.63 24.69 -6.57
N ALA A 99 3.41 25.92 -6.11
CA ALA A 99 2.55 26.18 -4.95
C ALA A 99 1.13 25.65 -5.14
N ASP A 100 0.61 25.69 -6.37
CA ASP A 100 -0.72 25.19 -6.71
C ASP A 100 -0.84 23.68 -6.50
N SER A 101 0.19 22.90 -6.83
CA SER A 101 0.19 21.44 -6.60
C SER A 101 0.26 21.11 -5.11
N VAL A 102 1.00 21.90 -4.33
CA VAL A 102 1.04 21.75 -2.86
C VAL A 102 -0.31 22.09 -2.25
N GLN A 103 -0.95 23.17 -2.69
CA GLN A 103 -2.26 23.58 -2.23
C GLN A 103 -3.32 22.53 -2.57
N ALA A 104 -3.33 22.04 -3.82
CA ALA A 104 -4.26 20.99 -4.24
C ALA A 104 -4.10 19.70 -3.41
N LEU A 105 -2.87 19.34 -3.06
CA LEU A 105 -2.60 18.20 -2.19
C LEU A 105 -3.05 18.45 -0.75
N GLN A 106 -2.87 19.66 -0.22
CA GLN A 106 -3.38 20.06 1.10
C GLN A 106 -4.91 19.98 1.15
N ASP A 107 -5.60 20.52 0.14
CA ASP A 107 -7.05 20.51 0.07
C ASP A 107 -7.60 19.07 0.00
N ALA A 108 -6.97 18.20 -0.80
CA ALA A 108 -7.31 16.78 -0.87
C ALA A 108 -7.04 16.02 0.45
N CYS A 109 -6.07 16.47 1.23
CA CYS A 109 -5.77 15.92 2.56
C CYS A 109 -6.72 16.41 3.65
N ALA A 110 -7.33 17.58 3.48
CA ALA A 110 -8.32 18.15 4.38
C ALA A 110 -9.75 17.63 4.11
N ALA A 111 -9.96 16.96 2.98
CA ALA A 111 -11.23 16.38 2.53
C ALA A 111 -11.53 14.97 3.11
#